data_AF-A0A1S2A6A8-F1
#
_entry.id   AF-A0A1S2A6A8-F1
#
_cell.length_a   1.000
_cell.length_b   1.000
_cell.length_c   1.000
_cell.angle_alpha   90.00
_cell.angle_beta   90.00
_cell.angle_gamma   90.00
#
_symmetry.space_group_name_H-M   'P 1'
#
loop_
_entity.id
_entity.type
_entity.pdbx_description
1 polymer ?
#
loop_
_entity_poly.entity_id
_entity_poly.type
_entity_poly.pdbx_seq_one_letter_code
_entity_poly.pdbx_strand_id
1 'polypeptide(L)'
;MNTGAFMHDLLDWIDNNLDSRLDIETVARRSGYSKWHLQRLFKEHTGYPLAGYIRAQKLQKSVERLSHSDEPILNVAIALGFDSQQSFNRSFKRQYGQAPGAWRRSMGGPETQQLRQ
;
A
#
# COMPACT_ATOMS: atom_id res chain seq x y z
N MET A 1 13.45 12.67 22.71
CA MET A 1 13.09 12.37 21.30
C MET A 1 12.13 13.44 20.84
N ASN A 2 12.40 14.11 19.72
CA ASN A 2 11.39 14.94 19.08
C ASN A 2 10.41 13.99 18.36
N THR A 3 9.26 13.72 18.97
CA THR A 3 8.26 12.76 18.47
C THR A 3 7.86 13.06 17.03
N GLY A 4 7.82 14.33 16.63
CA GLY A 4 7.57 14.73 15.25
C GLY A 4 8.63 14.22 14.28
N ALA A 5 9.91 14.51 14.55
CA ALA A 5 11.02 14.08 13.68
C ALA A 5 11.07 12.54 13.52
N PHE A 6 10.91 11.81 14.64
CA PHE A 6 10.83 10.35 14.61
C PHE A 6 9.66 9.84 13.75
N MET A 7 8.48 10.47 13.86
CA MET A 7 7.31 10.06 13.09
C MET A 7 7.47 10.33 11.60
N HIS A 8 8.08 11.44 11.21
CA HIS A 8 8.43 11.70 9.81
C HIS A 8 9.39 10.65 9.26
N ASP A 9 10.49 10.35 9.96
CA ASP A 9 11.46 9.30 9.55
C ASP A 9 10.82 7.90 9.49
N LEU A 10 9.79 7.66 10.30
CA LEU A 10 9.04 6.41 10.29
C LEU A 10 8.16 6.31 9.05
N LEU A 11 7.42 7.37 8.72
CA LEU A 11 6.53 7.44 7.56
C LEU A 11 7.32 7.30 6.26
N ASP A 12 8.38 8.08 6.09
CA ASP A 12 9.23 8.05 4.89
C ASP A 12 9.78 6.66 4.63
N TRP A 13 10.21 5.97 5.68
CA TRP A 13 10.69 4.61 5.53
C TRP A 13 9.58 3.61 5.24
N ILE A 14 8.39 3.75 5.85
CA ILE A 14 7.25 2.89 5.50
C ILE A 14 7.01 2.97 3.99
N ASP A 15 6.96 4.18 3.44
CA ASP A 15 6.68 4.43 2.02
C ASP A 15 7.77 3.83 1.10
N ASN A 16 9.04 3.90 1.53
CA ASN A 16 10.16 3.30 0.81
C ASN A 16 10.26 1.76 0.94
N ASN A 17 9.52 1.13 1.86
CA ASN A 17 9.64 -0.32 2.14
C ASN A 17 8.36 -1.12 1.81
N LEU A 18 7.41 -0.53 1.08
CA LEU A 18 6.12 -1.15 0.73
C LEU A 18 6.21 -2.34 -0.24
N ASP A 19 7.31 -2.49 -0.99
CA ASP A 19 7.53 -3.57 -1.97
C ASP A 19 7.94 -4.92 -1.33
N SER A 20 7.83 -5.02 -0.01
CA SER A 20 8.11 -6.23 0.74
C SER A 20 6.90 -6.62 1.59
N ARG A 21 6.94 -7.78 2.26
CA ARG A 21 6.00 -8.11 3.35
C ARG A 21 6.23 -7.15 4.53
N LEU A 22 5.85 -5.89 4.37
CA LEU A 22 5.84 -4.91 5.42
C LEU A 22 4.60 -5.14 6.28
N ASP A 23 4.82 -5.72 7.45
CA ASP A 23 3.83 -5.89 8.49
C ASP A 23 4.15 -5.02 9.71
N ILE A 24 3.18 -4.92 10.63
CA ILE A 24 3.30 -4.08 11.83
C ILE A 24 4.49 -4.52 12.70
N GLU A 25 4.81 -5.81 12.71
CA GLU A 25 5.91 -6.36 13.49
C GLU A 25 7.26 -5.87 12.98
N THR A 26 7.44 -5.85 11.66
CA THR A 26 8.63 -5.30 11.01
C THR A 26 8.79 -3.82 11.31
N VAL A 27 7.69 -3.04 11.27
CA VAL A 27 7.73 -1.60 11.62
C VAL A 27 8.07 -1.39 13.11
N ALA A 28 7.49 -2.19 14.01
CA ALA A 28 7.76 -2.13 15.45
C ALA A 28 9.22 -2.47 15.78
N ARG A 29 9.74 -3.54 15.19
CA ARG A 29 11.15 -3.93 15.35
C ARG A 29 12.11 -2.85 14.88
N ARG A 30 11.81 -2.19 13.75
CA ARG A 30 12.64 -1.06 13.27
C ARG A 30 12.59 0.13 14.23
N SER A 31 11.42 0.46 14.75
CA SER A 31 11.28 1.65 15.59
C SER A 31 11.87 1.48 17.00
N GLY A 32 12.19 0.25 17.41
CA GLY A 32 12.62 -0.07 18.77
C GLY A 32 11.49 -0.05 19.80
N TYR A 33 10.25 0.20 19.37
CA TYR A 33 9.08 0.19 20.25
C TYR A 33 8.33 -1.13 20.19
N SER A 34 7.65 -1.45 21.28
CA SER A 34 6.65 -2.52 21.24
C SER A 34 5.53 -2.16 20.25
N LYS A 35 4.92 -3.18 19.65
CA LYS A 35 3.81 -3.02 18.71
C LYS A 35 2.68 -2.13 19.27
N TRP A 36 2.30 -2.36 20.53
CA TRP A 36 1.26 -1.57 21.18
C TRP A 36 1.64 -0.09 21.30
N HIS A 37 2.87 0.18 21.78
CA HIS A 37 3.35 1.55 21.97
C HIS A 37 3.44 2.27 20.63
N LEU A 38 3.98 1.61 19.60
CA LEU A 38 4.08 2.19 18.26
C LEU A 38 2.71 2.50 17.67
N GLN A 39 1.76 1.57 17.75
CA GLN A 39 0.41 1.79 17.21
C GLN A 39 -0.30 2.95 17.91
N ARG A 40 -0.08 3.10 19.22
CA ARG A 40 -0.63 4.21 20.01
C ARG A 40 -0.02 5.54 19.58
N LEU A 41 1.30 5.67 19.60
CA LEU A 41 2.01 6.89 19.19
C LEU A 41 1.65 7.28 17.76
N PHE A 42 1.61 6.31 16.85
CA PHE A 42 1.28 6.55 15.45
C PHE A 42 -0.13 7.12 15.30
N LYS A 43 -1.11 6.55 16.02
CA LYS A 43 -2.49 7.03 15.99
C LYS A 43 -2.64 8.41 16.63
N GLU A 44 -1.94 8.66 17.73
CA GLU A 44 -1.94 9.98 18.39
C GLU A 44 -1.35 11.06 17.47
N HIS A 45 -0.34 10.73 16.67
CA HIS A 45 0.31 11.67 15.77
C HIS A 45 -0.41 11.85 14.42
N THR A 46 -0.90 10.77 13.81
CA THR A 46 -1.49 10.81 12.45
C THR A 46 -3.02 10.81 12.44
N GLY A 47 -3.67 10.45 13.55
CA GLY A 47 -5.11 10.20 13.61
C GLY A 47 -5.54 8.82 13.07
N TYR A 48 -4.65 8.07 12.42
CA TYR A 48 -4.98 6.80 11.75
C TYR A 48 -4.32 5.59 12.42
N PRO A 49 -4.95 4.41 12.40
CA PRO A 49 -4.26 3.18 12.79
C PRO A 49 -3.12 2.86 11.83
N LEU A 50 -1.94 2.54 12.37
CA LEU A 50 -0.73 2.18 11.58
C LEU A 50 -1.01 1.11 10.50
N ALA A 51 -1.75 0.06 10.85
CA ALA A 51 -2.11 -1.01 9.92
C ALA A 51 -2.95 -0.51 8.73
N GLY A 52 -3.87 0.43 9.01
CA GLY A 52 -4.72 1.05 8.01
C GLY A 52 -3.90 1.95 7.09
N TYR A 53 -2.96 2.72 7.66
CA TYR A 53 -2.03 3.55 6.91
C TYR A 53 -1.17 2.72 5.95
N ILE A 54 -0.47 1.68 6.45
CA ILE A 54 0.34 0.79 5.60
C ILE A 54 -0.50 0.18 4.48
N ARG A 55 -1.74 -0.24 4.79
CA ARG A 55 -2.65 -0.79 3.80
C ARG A 55 -3.03 0.24 2.73
N ALA A 56 -3.34 1.47 3.12
CA ALA A 56 -3.68 2.55 2.18
C ALA A 56 -2.49 2.84 1.26
N GLN A 57 -1.28 2.93 1.79
CA GLN A 57 -0.07 3.15 1.00
C GLN A 57 0.21 2.01 0.01
N LYS A 58 0.08 0.75 0.44
CA LYS A 58 0.17 -0.41 -0.45
C LYS A 58 -0.86 -0.35 -1.58
N LEU A 59 -2.10 0.02 -1.26
CA LEU A 59 -3.16 0.15 -2.27
C LEU A 59 -2.85 1.27 -3.26
N GLN A 60 -2.30 2.40 -2.80
CA GLN A 60 -1.88 3.50 -3.67
C GLN A 60 -0.78 3.06 -4.63
N LYS A 61 0.27 2.39 -4.12
CA LYS A 61 1.33 1.82 -4.95
C LYS A 61 0.83 0.77 -5.93
N SER A 62 -0.20 0.02 -5.56
CA SER A 62 -0.84 -0.93 -6.48
C SER A 62 -1.49 -0.21 -7.66
N VAL A 63 -2.11 0.96 -7.46
CA VAL A 63 -2.66 1.75 -8.57
C VAL A 63 -1.56 2.09 -9.57
N GLU A 64 -0.41 2.58 -9.11
CA GLU A 64 0.73 2.90 -9.97
C GLU A 64 1.21 1.68 -10.77
N ARG A 65 1.38 0.53 -10.12
CA ARG A 65 1.78 -0.72 -10.82
C ARG A 65 0.75 -1.17 -11.86
N LEU A 66 -0.53 -1.10 -11.51
CA LEU A 66 -1.64 -1.45 -12.41
C LEU A 66 -1.77 -0.47 -13.59
N SER A 67 -1.29 0.76 -13.44
CA SER A 67 -1.32 1.81 -14.46
C SER A 67 -0.22 1.65 -15.50
N HIS A 68 0.96 1.21 -15.06
CA HIS A 68 2.18 1.23 -15.89
C HIS A 68 2.61 -0.18 -16.34
N SER A 69 1.84 -1.22 -16.05
CA SER A 69 2.21 -2.59 -16.40
C SER A 69 1.01 -3.51 -16.59
N ASP A 70 1.24 -4.58 -17.37
CA ASP A 70 0.33 -5.72 -17.50
C ASP A 70 0.59 -6.81 -16.45
N GLU A 71 1.35 -6.50 -15.37
CA GLU A 71 1.69 -7.44 -14.30
C GLU A 71 0.43 -8.17 -13.80
N PRO A 72 0.40 -9.51 -13.67
CA PRO A 72 -0.78 -10.20 -13.15
C PRO A 72 -1.24 -9.64 -11.79
N ILE A 73 -2.56 -9.51 -11.59
CA ILE A 73 -3.14 -8.98 -10.33
C ILE A 73 -2.62 -9.74 -9.10
N LEU A 74 -2.41 -11.05 -9.25
CA LEU A 74 -1.83 -11.90 -8.22
C LEU A 74 -0.40 -11.48 -7.87
N ASN A 75 0.44 -11.19 -8.87
CA ASN A 75 1.83 -10.79 -8.67
C ASN A 75 1.92 -9.43 -7.97
N VAL A 76 1.08 -8.47 -8.37
CA VAL A 76 0.95 -7.18 -7.67
C VAL A 76 0.57 -7.38 -6.20
N ALA A 77 -0.39 -8.27 -5.92
CA ALA A 77 -0.80 -8.57 -4.55
C ALA A 77 0.33 -9.20 -3.72
N ILE A 78 1.07 -10.15 -4.30
CA ILE A 78 2.22 -10.80 -3.65
C ILE A 78 3.34 -9.81 -3.40
N ALA A 79 3.69 -8.98 -4.39
CA ALA A 79 4.74 -7.98 -4.29
C ALA A 79 4.48 -6.95 -3.18
N LEU A 80 3.20 -6.61 -2.95
CA LEU A 80 2.80 -5.71 -1.86
C LEU A 80 2.54 -6.44 -0.54
N GLY A 81 2.81 -7.75 -0.48
CA GLY A 81 2.73 -8.55 0.74
C GLY A 81 1.31 -8.83 1.22
N PHE A 82 0.33 -8.97 0.33
CA PHE A 82 -0.99 -9.48 0.67
C PHE A 82 -0.97 -11.01 0.74
N ASP A 83 -1.67 -11.59 1.72
CA ASP A 83 -1.70 -13.05 1.91
C ASP A 83 -2.43 -13.80 0.78
N SER A 84 -3.34 -13.10 0.10
CA SER A 84 -4.08 -13.65 -1.04
C SER A 84 -4.60 -12.54 -1.96
N GLN A 85 -4.79 -12.88 -3.23
CA GLN A 85 -5.43 -12.00 -4.21
C GLN A 85 -6.84 -11.58 -3.79
N GLN A 86 -7.59 -12.46 -3.10
CA GLN A 86 -8.92 -12.17 -2.59
C GLN A 86 -8.86 -11.08 -1.50
N SER A 87 -7.88 -11.14 -0.61
CA SER A 87 -7.67 -10.12 0.43
C SER A 87 -7.32 -8.75 -0.19
N PHE A 88 -6.51 -8.76 -1.25
CA PHE A 88 -6.15 -7.58 -2.02
C PHE A 88 -7.38 -6.99 -2.72
N ASN A 89 -8.10 -7.78 -3.51
CA ASN A 89 -9.28 -7.35 -4.25
C ASN A 89 -10.34 -6.71 -3.33
N ARG A 90 -10.62 -7.32 -2.17
CA ARG A 90 -11.59 -6.75 -1.21
C ARG A 90 -11.17 -5.38 -0.71
N SER A 91 -9.89 -5.17 -0.45
CA SER A 91 -9.42 -3.90 0.10
C SER A 91 -9.20 -2.83 -0.92
N PHE A 92 -8.73 -3.20 -2.11
CA PHE A 92 -8.71 -2.32 -3.25
C PHE A 92 -10.14 -1.83 -3.57
N LYS A 93 -11.13 -2.74 -3.63
CA LYS A 93 -12.54 -2.36 -3.83
C LYS A 93 -13.08 -1.47 -2.71
N ARG A 94 -12.72 -1.74 -1.44
CA ARG A 94 -13.13 -0.91 -0.32
C ARG A 94 -12.57 0.52 -0.42
N GLN A 95 -11.34 0.66 -0.92
CA GLN A 95 -10.67 1.95 -1.04
C GLN A 95 -11.11 2.74 -2.28
N TYR A 96 -11.25 2.06 -3.43
CA TYR A 96 -11.42 2.69 -4.74
C TYR A 96 -12.78 2.40 -5.41
N GLY A 97 -13.70 1.74 -4.72
CA GLY A 97 -15.05 1.43 -5.20
C GLY A 97 -15.15 0.26 -6.19
N GLN A 98 -14.06 -0.11 -6.87
CA GLN A 98 -14.03 -1.19 -7.86
C GLN A 98 -12.87 -2.16 -7.66
N ALA A 99 -12.97 -3.38 -8.21
CA ALA A 99 -11.90 -4.38 -8.12
C ALA A 99 -10.70 -3.98 -9.01
N PRO A 100 -9.46 -4.38 -8.66
CA PRO A 100 -8.25 -3.93 -9.36
C PRO A 100 -8.20 -4.35 -10.84
N GLY A 101 -8.78 -5.51 -11.19
CA GLY A 101 -8.92 -5.92 -12.59
C GLY A 101 -9.92 -5.07 -13.38
N ALA A 102 -11.00 -4.61 -12.74
CA ALA A 102 -11.93 -3.66 -13.36
C ALA A 102 -11.28 -2.28 -13.50
N TRP A 103 -10.53 -1.86 -12.48
CA TRP A 103 -9.74 -0.63 -12.51
C TRP A 103 -8.75 -0.59 -13.67
N ARG A 104 -7.97 -1.66 -13.87
CA ARG A 104 -7.03 -1.75 -14.99
C ARG A 104 -7.74 -1.59 -16.34
N ARG A 105 -8.87 -2.28 -16.52
CA ARG A 105 -9.65 -2.18 -17.77
C ARG A 105 -10.23 -0.78 -17.98
N SER A 106 -10.66 -0.09 -16.93
CA SER A 106 -11.16 1.28 -17.05
C SER A 106 -10.09 2.29 -17.43
N MET A 107 -8.81 1.99 -17.15
CA MET A 107 -7.70 2.83 -17.62
C MET A 107 -7.20 2.45 -19.01
N GLY A 108 -7.65 1.30 -19.54
CA GLY A 108 -7.19 0.71 -20.79
C GLY A 108 -8.13 0.89 -21.99
N GLY A 109 -8.88 2.00 -22.14
CA GLY A 109 -9.58 2.26 -23.40
C GLY A 109 -10.07 3.70 -23.58
N PRO A 110 -10.24 4.22 -24.82
CA PRO A 110 -9.83 3.73 -26.15
C PRO A 110 -8.85 4.71 -26.85
N GLU A 111 -7.56 4.74 -26.48
CA GLU A 111 -6.58 5.62 -27.17
C GLU A 111 -5.29 4.91 -27.65
N THR A 112 -5.10 3.62 -27.35
CA THR A 112 -3.84 2.91 -27.66
C THR A 112 -3.85 2.21 -29.03
N GLN A 113 -4.83 2.44 -29.91
CA GLN A 113 -4.90 1.76 -31.23
C GLN A 113 -4.57 2.64 -32.44
N GLN A 114 -3.99 3.84 -32.29
CA GLN A 114 -3.76 4.74 -33.44
C GLN A 114 -2.31 5.03 -33.82
N LEU A 115 -1.31 4.33 -33.26
CA LEU A 115 0.10 4.52 -33.66
C LEU A 115 0.85 3.20 -33.87
N ARG A 116 0.32 2.37 -34.78
CA ARG A 116 1.13 1.45 -35.59
C ARG A 116 0.58 1.48 -37.02
N GLN A 117 0.99 2.50 -37.77
CA GLN A 117 1.15 2.40 -39.22
C GLN A 117 2.65 2.32 -39.49
#